data_AF-A0A9N9EQM0-F1
#
_entry.id   AF-A0A9N9EQM0-F1
#
_cell.length_a   1.000
_cell.length_b   1.000
_cell.length_c   1.000
_cell.angle_alpha   90.00
_cell.angle_beta   90.00
_cell.angle_gamma   90.00
#
_symmetry.space_group_name_H-M   'P 1'
#
loop_
_entity.id
_entity.type
_entity.pdbx_description
1 polymer ?
#
loop_
_entity_poly.entity_id
_entity_poly.type
_entity_poly.pdbx_seq_one_letter_code
_entity_poly.pdbx_strand_id
1 'polypeptide(L)' 'AYVSGSVNDGLHFTEKEHSDALYAYTTKPSWFLSHKSRDVFVTEDAPFPPIIPALYSLYHDFVKDLKESTG' A
#
# COMPACT_ATOMS: atom_id res chain seq x y z
N ALA A 1 -7.59 -10.42 -1.01
CA ALA A 1 -7.74 -9.28 -0.08
C ALA A 1 -8.48 -8.14 -0.77
N TYR A 2 -9.33 -7.44 -0.03
CA TYR A 2 -9.91 -6.16 -0.44
C TYR A 2 -8.94 -5.03 -0.04
N VAL A 3 -8.82 -4.00 -0.87
CA VAL A 3 -7.87 -2.90 -0.64
C VAL A 3 -8.63 -1.60 -0.46
N SER A 4 -8.34 -0.87 0.62
CA SER A 4 -8.91 0.44 0.93
C SER A 4 -7.82 1.43 1.36
N GLY A 5 -8.17 2.71 1.45
CA GLY A 5 -7.23 3.79 1.78
C GLY A 5 -6.65 4.47 0.54
N SER A 6 -5.52 5.15 0.73
CA SER A 6 -4.87 5.95 -0.32
C SER A 6 -3.37 5.73 -0.31
N VAL A 7 -2.71 5.81 -1.45
CA VAL A 7 -1.24 5.71 -1.49
C VAL A 7 -0.52 6.86 -0.78
N ASN A 8 -1.20 7.98 -0.49
CA ASN A 8 -0.65 9.12 0.25
C ASN A 8 -0.78 8.96 1.78
N ASP A 9 -1.76 8.19 2.24
CA ASP A 9 -2.09 8.07 3.66
C ASP A 9 -1.79 6.67 4.22
N GLY A 10 -1.67 5.69 3.33
CA GLY A 10 -1.54 4.27 3.67
C GLY A 10 -2.69 3.45 3.07
N LEU A 11 -2.37 2.20 2.75
CA LEU A 11 -3.33 1.22 2.23
C LEU A 11 -3.61 0.17 3.30
N HIS A 12 -4.84 -0.33 3.35
CA HIS A 12 -5.23 -1.47 4.18
C HIS A 12 -5.69 -2.62 3.27
N PHE A 13 -5.22 -3.82 3.57
CA PHE A 13 -5.55 -5.06 2.89
C PHE A 13 -6.36 -5.91 3.87
N THR A 14 -7.65 -6.02 3.65
CA THR A 14 -8.56 -6.72 4.57
C THR A 14 -9.18 -7.95 3.93
N GLU A 15 -9.77 -8.80 4.75
CA GLU A 15 -10.71 -9.80 4.27
C GLU A 15 -11.96 -9.13 3.67
N LYS A 16 -12.57 -9.79 2.68
CA LYS A 16 -13.76 -9.28 1.99
C LYS A 16 -15.03 -9.48 2.81
N GLU A 17 -15.12 -10.59 3.54
CA GLU A 17 -16.33 -10.99 4.27
C GLU A 17 -16.31 -10.51 5.73
N HIS A 18 -15.12 -10.43 6.35
CA HIS A 18 -14.92 -9.92 7.70
C HIS A 18 -13.99 -8.70 7.64
N SER A 19 -14.55 -7.49 7.58
CA SER A 19 -13.76 -6.24 7.49
C SER A 19 -12.81 -6.01 8.68
N ASP A 20 -12.93 -6.81 9.73
CA ASP A 20 -12.15 -6.71 10.96
C ASP A 20 -10.80 -7.46 10.85
N ALA A 21 -10.63 -8.36 9.88
CA ALA A 21 -9.37 -9.07 9.65
C ALA A 21 -8.45 -8.26 8.74
N LEU A 22 -7.40 -7.68 9.33
CA LEU A 22 -6.35 -6.93 8.62
C LEU A 22 -5.18 -7.85 8.25
N TYR A 23 -4.98 -8.09 6.95
CA TYR A 23 -3.87 -8.91 6.44
C TYR A 23 -2.58 -8.12 6.22
N ALA A 24 -2.70 -6.86 5.80
CA ALA A 24 -1.54 -5.99 5.63
C ALA A 24 -1.95 -4.53 5.68
N TYR A 25 -1.00 -3.68 6.04
CA TYR A 25 -1.14 -2.24 5.87
C TYR A 25 0.17 -1.59 5.46
N THR A 26 0.07 -0.44 4.81
CA THR A 26 1.23 0.39 4.46
C THR A 26 1.15 1.72 5.18
N THR A 27 2.29 2.26 5.58
CA THR A 27 2.34 3.60 6.17
C THR A 27 2.24 4.68 5.10
N LYS A 28 1.89 5.89 5.54
CA LYS A 28 2.04 7.07 4.69
C LYS A 28 3.50 7.17 4.21
N PRO A 29 3.73 7.50 2.92
CA PRO A 29 5.07 7.70 2.42
C PRO A 29 5.78 8.82 3.20
N SER A 30 7.03 8.56 3.56
CA SER A 30 7.95 9.51 4.15
C SER A 30 9.04 9.87 3.15
N TRP A 31 9.53 11.11 3.24
CA TRP A 31 10.62 11.59 2.41
C TRP A 31 11.87 11.72 3.26
N PHE A 32 12.93 11.02 2.86
CA PHE A 32 14.26 11.20 3.41
C PHE A 32 15.19 11.63 2.28
N LEU A 33 15.65 12.89 2.34
CA LEU A 33 16.35 13.56 1.23
C LEU A 33 15.51 13.50 -0.05
N SER A 34 16.02 12.85 -1.11
CA SER A 34 15.35 12.63 -2.40
C SER A 34 14.68 11.26 -2.53
N HIS A 35 14.64 10.46 -1.47
CA HIS A 35 14.05 9.12 -1.50
C HIS A 35 12.70 9.11 -0.80
N LYS A 36 11.68 8.64 -1.53
CA LYS A 36 10.35 8.34 -0.99
C LYS A 36 10.35 6.89 -0.50
N SER A 37 10.04 6.68 0.77
CA SER A 37 9.95 5.36 1.39
C SER A 37 8.63 5.19 2.14
N ARG A 38 8.20 3.95 2.35
CA ARG A 38 7.08 3.60 3.21
C ARG A 38 7.35 2.23 3.83
N ASP A 39 6.77 2.00 4.99
CA ASP A 39 6.82 0.71 5.65
C ASP A 39 5.62 -0.13 5.20
N VAL A 40 5.84 -1.44 5.13
CA VAL A 40 4.83 -2.42 4.75
C VAL A 40 4.80 -3.49 5.83
N PHE A 41 3.64 -3.65 6.43
CA PHE A 41 3.40 -4.64 7.47
C PHE A 41 2.44 -5.69 6.92
N VAL A 42 2.82 -6.96 7.04
CA VAL A 42 2.03 -8.10 6.56
C VAL A 42 1.92 -9.09 7.70
N THR A 43 0.71 -9.56 7.97
CA THR A 43 0.44 -10.58 8.98
C THR A 43 0.78 -11.96 8.44
N GLU A 44 1.08 -12.92 9.33
CA GLU A 44 1.49 -14.28 8.94
C GLU A 44 0.35 -15.06 8.26
N ASP A 45 -0.90 -14.72 8.56
CA ASP A 45 -2.12 -15.31 8.01
C ASP A 45 -2.58 -14.68 6.69
N ALA A 46 -1.84 -13.69 6.17
CA ALA A 46 -2.18 -13.04 4.92
C ALA A 46 -2.25 -14.06 3.76
N PRO A 47 -3.34 -14.08 2.96
CA PRO A 47 -3.53 -15.04 1.87
C PRO A 47 -2.72 -14.67 0.61
N PHE A 48 -1.64 -13.93 0.79
CA PHE A 48 -0.78 -13.43 -0.29
C PHE A 48 0.67 -13.29 0.20
N PRO A 49 1.66 -13.40 -0.70
CA PRO A 49 3.06 -13.18 -0.34
C PRO A 49 3.31 -11.77 0.23
N PRO A 50 4.24 -11.59 1.19
CA PRO A 50 4.52 -10.29 1.80
C PRO A 50 4.93 -9.16 0.84
N ILE A 51 5.37 -9.51 -0.38
CA ILE A 51 5.75 -8.54 -1.41
C ILE A 51 4.55 -7.86 -2.09
N ILE A 52 3.35 -8.44 -2.02
CA ILE A 52 2.18 -7.94 -2.77
C ILE A 52 1.77 -6.52 -2.37
N PRO A 53 1.66 -6.15 -1.07
CA PRO A 53 1.32 -4.77 -0.70
C PRO A 53 2.36 -3.73 -1.13
N ALA A 54 3.64 -4.12 -1.19
CA ALA A 54 4.73 -3.26 -1.66
C ALA A 54 4.60 -2.97 -3.17
N LEU A 55 4.39 -4.01 -3.99
CA LEU A 55 4.21 -3.85 -5.43
C LEU A 55 2.94 -3.07 -5.77
N TYR A 56 1.85 -3.32 -5.04
CA TYR A 56 0.61 -2.59 -5.22
C TYR A 56 0.81 -1.09 -4.95
N SER A 57 1.49 -0.75 -3.84
CA SER A 57 1.80 0.64 -3.51
C SER A 57 2.66 1.30 -4.59
N LEU A 58 3.68 0.60 -5.10
CA LEU A 58 4.60 1.11 -6.11
C LEU A 58 3.93 1.35 -7.46
N TYR A 59 3.04 0.45 -7.88
CA TYR A 59 2.24 0.63 -9.10
C TYR A 59 1.37 1.88 -9.01
N HIS A 60 0.66 2.06 -7.89
CA HIS A 60 -0.22 3.21 -7.73
C HIS A 60 0.53 4.53 -7.54
N ASP A 61 1.69 4.53 -6.87
CA ASP A 61 2.60 5.68 -6.83
C ASP A 61 3.04 6.07 -8.24
N PHE A 62 3.51 5.11 -9.05
CA PHE A 62 3.96 5.38 -10.42
C PHE A 62 2.85 5.96 -11.30
N VAL A 63 1.65 5.35 -11.26
CA VAL A 63 0.49 5.84 -12.02
C VAL A 63 0.09 7.24 -11.59
N LYS A 64 0.20 7.55 -10.29
CA LYS A 64 -0.09 8.88 -9.75
C LYS A 64 0.93 9.91 -10.22
N ASP A 65 2.23 9.62 -10.03
CA ASP A 65 3.32 10.51 -10.41
C ASP A 65 3.28 10.79 -11.93
N LEU A 66 2.94 9.78 -12.73
CA LEU A 66 2.70 9.96 -14.16
C LEU A 66 1.58 10.97 -14.44
N LYS A 67 0.42 10.83 -13.78
CA LYS A 67 -0.71 11.76 -13.94
C LYS A 67 -0.36 13.19 -13.54
N GLU A 68 0.37 13.36 -12.43
CA GLU A 68 0.83 14.67 -11.95
C GLU A 68 1.85 15.30 -12.91
N SER A 69 2.69 14.49 -13.58
CA SER A 69 3.69 14.99 -14.54
C SER A 69 3.12 15.42 -15.90
N THR A 70 1.94 14.90 -16.27
CA THR A 70 1.26 15.19 -17.55
C THR A 70 0.13 16.22 -17.42
N GLY A 71 -0.16 16.66 -16.19
CA GLY A 71 -1.25 17.58 -15.86
C GLY A 71 -0.84 19.03 -15.74
#